data_AF-A0A9D1WPA9-F1
#
_entry.id   AF-A0A9D1WPA9-F1
#
_cell.length_a   1.000
_cell.length_b   1.000
_cell.length_c   1.000
_cell.angle_alpha   90.00
_cell.angle_beta   90.00
_cell.angle_gamma   90.00
#
_symmetry.space_group_name_H-M   'P 1'
#
loop_
_entity.id
_entity.type
_entity.pdbx_description
1 polymer ?
#
loop_
_entity_poly.entity_id
_entity_poly.type
_entity_poly.pdbx_seq_one_letter_code
_entity_poly.pdbx_strand_id
1 'polypeptide(L)'
;MQQGIMELMWSSSHVSGSNVHYVEALYEQYLADPASVPEEWRSYFEQLPDVAGNSGRDIPLSPVRDQFQQLARMRRSTAAVPVDSDESKKQVKVLQLINAYRFRGHQKADIDPLKLRTQAHVPDLDLSFHQLSEADLDTEFQTGSFFLGMDRAPLREIVEALEQTYCRSIGCEIMHIVDTEE
;
A
#
# COMPACT_ATOMS: atom_id res chain seq x y z
N MET A 1 -26.53 -0.72 45.21
CA MET A 1 -27.50 -0.08 44.31
C MET A 1 -28.42 -1.17 43.80
N GLN A 2 -29.69 -1.15 44.19
CA GLN A 2 -30.69 -2.12 43.75
C GLN A 2 -31.04 -1.76 42.30
N GLN A 3 -30.60 -2.56 41.32
CA GLN A 3 -31.11 -2.42 39.95
C GLN A 3 -32.63 -2.55 40.03
N GLY A 4 -33.35 -1.57 39.48
CA GLY A 4 -34.81 -1.54 39.57
C GLY A 4 -35.40 -2.76 38.87
N ILE A 5 -36.46 -3.34 39.42
CA ILE A 5 -37.16 -4.51 38.84
C ILE A 5 -37.50 -4.31 37.35
N MET A 6 -37.78 -3.06 36.96
CA MET A 6 -38.02 -2.65 35.57
C MET A 6 -36.79 -2.85 34.66
N GLU A 7 -35.59 -2.57 35.15
CA GLU A 7 -34.33 -2.71 34.41
C GLU A 7 -33.95 -4.20 34.22
N LEU A 8 -34.28 -5.02 35.22
CA LEU A 8 -34.16 -6.47 35.17
C LEU A 8 -35.18 -7.09 34.19
N MET A 9 -36.39 -6.53 34.09
CA MET A 9 -37.37 -6.93 33.08
C MET A 9 -36.95 -6.53 31.66
N TRP A 10 -36.36 -5.35 31.47
CA TRP A 10 -35.88 -4.93 30.14
C TRP A 10 -34.65 -5.71 29.68
N SER A 11 -33.75 -6.07 30.58
CA SER A 11 -32.57 -6.88 30.25
C SER A 11 -32.91 -8.35 29.97
N SER A 12 -33.96 -8.89 30.58
CA SER A 12 -34.47 -10.25 30.31
C SER A 12 -35.54 -10.33 29.23
N SER A 13 -35.97 -9.19 28.68
CA SER A 13 -36.94 -9.15 27.57
C SER A 13 -36.40 -9.86 26.33
N HIS A 14 -37.29 -10.40 25.51
CA HIS A 14 -36.96 -11.03 24.23
C HIS A 14 -36.34 -10.04 23.22
N VAL A 15 -36.52 -8.73 23.44
CA VAL A 15 -35.96 -7.63 22.63
C VAL A 15 -34.71 -7.02 23.28
N SER A 16 -34.18 -7.63 24.34
CA SER A 16 -32.98 -7.13 25.00
C SER A 16 -31.76 -7.19 24.06
N GLY A 17 -30.77 -6.33 24.29
CA GLY A 17 -29.59 -6.21 23.44
C GLY A 17 -28.81 -7.51 23.22
N SER A 18 -28.92 -8.48 24.14
CA SER A 18 -28.30 -9.80 23.98
C SER A 18 -28.95 -10.67 22.90
N ASN A 19 -30.24 -10.43 22.59
CA ASN A 19 -31.00 -11.15 21.57
C ASN A 19 -31.10 -10.39 20.25
N VAL A 20 -30.41 -9.25 20.11
CA VAL A 20 -30.50 -8.36 18.94
C VAL A 20 -30.29 -9.10 17.62
N HIS A 21 -29.29 -9.98 17.52
CA HIS A 21 -29.02 -10.70 16.27
C HIS A 21 -30.16 -11.66 15.87
N TYR A 22 -30.83 -12.26 16.86
CA TYR A 22 -31.95 -13.17 16.62
C TYR A 22 -33.19 -12.40 16.16
N VAL A 23 -33.52 -11.30 16.86
CA VAL A 23 -34.65 -10.44 16.50
C VAL A 23 -34.42 -9.76 15.15
N GLU A 24 -33.20 -9.32 14.86
CA GLU A 24 -32.79 -8.76 13.57
C GLU A 24 -32.98 -9.77 12.44
N ALA A 25 -32.54 -11.02 12.60
CA ALA A 25 -32.74 -12.06 11.61
C ALA A 25 -34.22 -12.40 11.38
N LEU A 26 -35.05 -12.41 12.44
CA LEU A 26 -36.50 -12.61 12.33
C LEU A 26 -37.19 -11.43 11.63
N TYR A 27 -36.76 -10.21 11.90
CA TYR A 27 -37.30 -9.01 11.26
C TYR A 27 -36.95 -8.97 9.77
N GLU A 28 -35.72 -9.34 9.39
CA GLU A 28 -35.32 -9.46 7.99
C GLU A 28 -36.15 -10.51 7.23
N GLN A 29 -36.47 -11.63 7.89
CA GLN A 29 -37.38 -12.64 7.32
C GLN A 29 -38.79 -12.07 7.14
N TYR A 30 -39.31 -11.34 8.13
CA TYR A 30 -40.59 -10.65 8.05
C TYR A 30 -40.64 -9.63 6.88
N LEU A 31 -39.55 -8.89 6.66
CA LEU A 31 -39.43 -7.95 5.53
C LEU A 31 -39.41 -8.67 4.17
N ALA A 32 -38.89 -9.90 4.08
CA ALA A 32 -38.93 -10.70 2.87
C ALA A 32 -40.30 -11.35 2.64
N ASP A 33 -40.83 -12.05 3.66
CA ASP A 33 -42.14 -12.70 3.65
C ASP A 33 -42.78 -12.66 5.05
N PRO A 34 -43.86 -11.89 5.25
CA PRO A 34 -44.60 -11.88 6.53
C PRO A 34 -45.15 -13.24 6.95
N ALA A 35 -45.40 -14.15 6.01
CA ALA A 35 -45.94 -15.48 6.28
C ALA A 35 -44.90 -16.45 6.87
N SER A 36 -43.61 -16.18 6.70
CA SER A 36 -42.52 -17.05 7.16
C SER A 36 -42.23 -16.94 8.65
N VAL A 37 -42.80 -15.94 9.32
CA VAL A 37 -42.55 -15.63 10.73
C VAL A 37 -43.77 -16.04 11.58
N PRO A 38 -43.58 -16.56 12.82
CA PRO A 38 -44.67 -16.89 13.73
C PRO A 38 -45.64 -15.72 13.98
N GLU A 39 -46.90 -16.04 14.25
CA GLU A 39 -47.97 -15.05 14.40
C GLU A 39 -47.72 -14.04 15.53
N GLU A 40 -47.07 -14.48 16.62
CA GLU A 40 -46.73 -13.58 17.74
C GLU A 40 -45.76 -12.49 17.32
N TRP A 41 -44.77 -12.85 16.49
CA TRP A 41 -43.77 -11.93 15.97
C TRP A 41 -44.30 -11.04 14.86
N ARG A 42 -45.18 -11.57 14.00
CA ARG A 42 -45.89 -10.76 12.99
C ARG A 42 -46.68 -9.64 13.65
N SER A 43 -47.49 -9.98 14.65
CA SER A 43 -48.31 -9.02 15.40
C SER A 43 -47.44 -7.99 16.13
N TYR A 44 -46.28 -8.40 16.61
CA TYR A 44 -45.31 -7.50 17.24
C TYR A 44 -44.69 -6.51 16.24
N PHE A 45 -44.25 -6.98 15.07
CA PHE A 45 -43.63 -6.13 14.05
C PHE A 45 -44.61 -5.17 13.36
N GLU A 46 -45.88 -5.54 13.22
CA GLU A 46 -46.94 -4.64 12.73
C GLU A 46 -47.22 -3.45 13.65
N GLN A 47 -46.93 -3.59 14.96
CA GLN A 47 -47.13 -2.54 15.95
C GLN A 47 -45.94 -1.58 16.05
N LEU A 48 -44.85 -1.81 15.32
CA LEU A 48 -43.68 -0.94 15.37
C LEU A 48 -44.01 0.42 14.75
N PRO A 49 -43.65 1.52 15.43
CA PRO A 49 -43.88 2.86 14.89
C PRO A 49 -42.92 3.13 13.74
N ASP A 50 -43.41 3.81 12.69
CA ASP A 50 -42.56 4.35 11.63
C ASP A 50 -41.52 5.31 12.23
N VAL A 51 -40.25 4.91 12.18
CA VAL A 51 -39.16 5.72 12.72
C VAL A 51 -38.77 6.78 11.68
N ALA A 52 -38.85 8.05 12.06
CA ALA A 52 -38.28 9.20 11.35
C ALA A 52 -38.91 9.57 9.98
N GLY A 53 -40.24 9.54 9.86
CA GLY A 53 -40.96 10.15 8.72
C GLY A 53 -40.71 9.45 7.37
N ASN A 54 -40.12 8.26 7.39
CA ASN A 54 -39.89 7.43 6.23
C ASN A 54 -41.03 6.40 6.15
N SER A 55 -42.10 6.71 5.42
CA SER A 55 -43.22 5.76 5.16
C SER A 55 -42.85 4.64 4.17
N GLY A 56 -41.54 4.37 4.00
CA GLY A 56 -41.02 3.36 3.11
C GLY A 56 -40.75 2.06 3.86
N ARG A 57 -40.96 0.93 3.20
CA ARG A 57 -40.63 -0.41 3.71
C ARG A 57 -39.15 -0.47 4.11
N ASP A 58 -38.86 -0.97 5.31
CA ASP A 58 -37.49 -1.11 5.81
C ASP A 58 -36.62 -1.98 4.89
N ILE A 59 -35.32 -1.68 4.87
CA ILE A 59 -34.32 -2.35 4.05
C ILE A 59 -33.60 -3.42 4.88
N PRO A 60 -33.51 -4.67 4.41
CA PRO A 60 -32.77 -5.72 5.13
C PRO A 60 -31.28 -5.38 5.22
N LEU A 61 -30.65 -5.67 6.36
CA LEU A 61 -29.26 -5.33 6.64
C LEU A 61 -28.26 -6.39 6.13
N SER A 62 -28.68 -7.65 6.01
CA SER A 62 -27.85 -8.75 5.51
C SER A 62 -27.13 -8.47 4.18
N PRO A 63 -27.79 -7.98 3.10
CA PRO A 63 -27.12 -7.68 1.84
C PRO A 63 -26.04 -6.60 1.97
N VAL A 64 -26.27 -5.61 2.84
CA VAL A 64 -25.33 -4.53 3.11
C VAL A 64 -24.09 -5.09 3.82
N ARG A 65 -24.28 -5.92 4.85
CA ARG A 65 -23.19 -6.59 5.57
C ARG A 65 -22.35 -7.47 4.64
N ASP A 66 -22.99 -8.25 3.77
CA ASP A 66 -22.30 -9.13 2.82
C ASP A 66 -21.47 -8.33 1.81
N GLN A 67 -22.00 -7.21 1.31
CA GLN A 67 -21.27 -6.32 0.42
C GLN A 67 -20.03 -5.73 1.11
N PHE A 68 -20.15 -5.27 2.36
CA PHE A 68 -19.01 -4.80 3.14
C PHE A 68 -17.99 -5.90 3.41
N GLN A 69 -18.42 -7.14 3.68
CA GLN A 69 -17.51 -8.29 3.83
C GLN A 69 -16.77 -8.59 2.51
N GLN A 70 -17.45 -8.53 1.37
CA GLN A 70 -16.83 -8.71 0.05
C GLN A 70 -15.81 -7.61 -0.24
N LEU A 71 -16.15 -6.35 -0.01
CA LEU A 71 -15.22 -5.23 -0.17
C LEU A 71 -14.00 -5.37 0.74
N ALA A 72 -14.17 -5.81 1.99
CA ALA A 72 -13.05 -6.06 2.90
C ALA A 72 -12.16 -7.23 2.44
N ARG A 73 -12.72 -8.25 1.77
CA ARG A 73 -11.96 -9.36 1.16
C ARG A 73 -11.23 -8.92 -0.10
N MET A 74 -11.88 -8.15 -0.97
CA MET A 74 -11.27 -7.60 -2.20
C MET A 74 -10.16 -6.60 -1.87
N ARG A 75 -10.30 -5.77 -0.84
CA ARG A 75 -9.26 -4.83 -0.41
C ARG A 75 -8.01 -5.52 0.16
N ARG A 76 -8.07 -6.81 0.49
CA ARG A 76 -6.86 -7.61 0.82
C ARG A 76 -6.07 -8.06 -0.41
N SER A 77 -6.61 -7.93 -1.63
CA SER A 77 -5.83 -8.18 -2.86
C SER A 77 -4.98 -6.97 -3.26
N THR A 78 -5.25 -5.78 -2.71
CA THR A 78 -4.28 -4.69 -2.64
C THR A 78 -3.53 -4.79 -1.32
N ALA A 79 -2.75 -5.85 -1.15
CA ALA A 79 -1.83 -5.93 -0.03
C ALA A 79 -0.91 -4.70 -0.12
N ALA A 80 -0.96 -3.85 0.90
CA ALA A 80 0.06 -2.84 1.09
C ALA A 80 1.41 -3.57 1.13
N VAL A 81 2.27 -3.29 0.14
CA VAL A 81 3.65 -3.76 0.13
C VAL A 81 4.25 -3.39 1.49
N PRO A 82 4.89 -4.31 2.22
CA PRO A 82 5.52 -3.97 3.49
C PRO A 82 6.52 -2.85 3.21
N VAL A 83 6.35 -1.71 3.90
CA VAL A 83 7.23 -0.53 3.76
C VAL A 83 8.69 -0.87 4.13
N ASP A 84 8.90 -1.97 4.86
CA ASP A 84 10.21 -2.54 5.21
C ASP A 84 10.50 -3.85 4.45
N SER A 85 10.32 -3.86 3.13
CA SER A 85 10.81 -4.95 2.30
C SER A 85 12.32 -4.80 2.06
N ASP A 86 13.06 -5.92 2.02
CA ASP A 86 14.49 -5.88 1.64
C ASP A 86 14.71 -5.26 0.25
N GLU A 87 13.72 -5.36 -0.63
CA GLU A 87 13.69 -4.69 -1.94
C GLU A 87 13.65 -3.16 -1.80
N SER A 88 12.85 -2.63 -0.85
CA SER A 88 12.83 -1.20 -0.52
C SER A 88 14.20 -0.72 0.00
N LYS A 89 14.91 -1.54 0.78
CA LYS A 89 16.26 -1.20 1.26
C LYS A 89 17.26 -1.15 0.11
N LYS A 90 17.23 -2.15 -0.78
CA LYS A 90 18.06 -2.20 -1.98
C LYS A 90 17.76 -1.03 -2.92
N GLN A 91 16.50 -0.62 -3.05
CA GLN A 91 16.12 0.56 -3.83
C GLN A 91 16.84 1.83 -3.34
N VAL A 92 16.95 2.04 -2.03
CA VAL A 92 17.72 3.16 -1.47
C VAL A 92 19.22 3.04 -1.83
N LYS A 93 19.77 1.83 -1.80
CA LYS A 93 21.16 1.55 -2.22
C LYS A 93 21.41 1.86 -3.68
N VAL A 94 20.46 1.54 -4.56
CA VAL A 94 20.54 1.89 -6.00
C VAL A 94 20.54 3.40 -6.19
N LEU A 95 19.71 4.16 -5.46
CA LEU A 95 19.75 5.63 -5.52
C LEU A 95 21.07 6.21 -4.98
N GLN A 96 21.65 5.60 -3.95
CA GLN A 96 22.98 5.96 -3.43
C GLN A 96 24.07 5.70 -4.48
N LEU A 97 24.01 4.58 -5.19
CA LEU A 97 24.91 4.25 -6.30
C LEU A 97 24.80 5.29 -7.43
N ILE A 98 23.58 5.62 -7.89
CA ILE A 98 23.35 6.65 -8.92
C ILE A 98 24.00 7.97 -8.51
N ASN A 99 23.79 8.40 -7.26
CA ASN A 99 24.41 9.63 -6.77
C ASN A 99 25.94 9.51 -6.69
N ALA A 100 26.51 8.38 -6.30
CA ALA A 100 27.95 8.18 -6.30
C ALA A 100 28.55 8.37 -7.71
N TYR A 101 27.89 7.86 -8.75
CA TYR A 101 28.29 8.10 -10.14
C TYR A 101 28.18 9.58 -10.55
N ARG A 102 27.13 10.29 -10.13
CA ARG A 102 26.98 11.73 -10.38
C ARG A 102 28.09 12.57 -9.75
N PHE A 103 28.47 12.25 -8.51
CA PHE A 103 29.49 12.99 -7.78
C PHE A 103 30.91 12.62 -8.20
N ARG A 104 31.20 11.33 -8.41
CA ARG A 104 32.57 10.82 -8.53
C ARG A 104 32.85 10.04 -9.81
N GLY A 105 31.87 9.85 -10.68
CA GLY A 105 32.03 9.10 -11.94
C GLY A 105 33.13 9.68 -12.83
N HIS A 106 33.33 11.01 -12.81
CA HIS A 106 34.41 11.69 -13.52
C HIS A 106 35.82 11.22 -13.11
N GLN A 107 35.98 10.66 -11.90
CA GLN A 107 37.27 10.11 -11.44
C GLN A 107 37.58 8.78 -12.14
N LYS A 108 36.53 8.03 -12.51
CA LYS A 108 36.60 6.78 -13.30
C LYS A 108 36.56 7.03 -14.83
N ALA A 109 36.27 8.24 -15.29
CA ALA A 109 36.20 8.56 -16.72
C ALA A 109 37.53 8.38 -17.47
N ASP A 110 37.46 7.82 -18.68
CA ASP A 110 38.58 7.64 -19.62
C ASP A 110 38.83 8.93 -20.42
N ILE A 111 39.34 9.94 -19.74
CA ILE A 111 39.62 11.28 -20.32
C ILE A 111 41.04 11.42 -20.87
N ASP A 112 41.93 10.45 -20.61
CA ASP A 112 43.35 10.52 -20.99
C ASP A 112 43.64 9.62 -22.20
N PRO A 113 43.71 10.18 -23.42
CA PRO A 113 43.97 9.39 -24.63
C PRO A 113 45.37 8.75 -24.64
N LEU A 114 46.31 9.29 -23.87
CA LEU A 114 47.69 8.79 -23.80
C LEU A 114 47.86 7.72 -22.71
N LYS A 115 46.86 7.53 -21.84
CA LYS A 115 46.85 6.55 -20.74
C LYS A 115 48.07 6.66 -19.81
N LEU A 116 48.53 7.88 -19.58
CA LEU A 116 49.63 8.19 -18.68
C LEU A 116 49.16 8.35 -17.24
N ARG A 117 47.89 8.69 -17.04
CA ARG A 117 47.28 8.82 -15.72
C ARG A 117 47.05 7.44 -15.08
N THR A 118 47.58 7.24 -13.88
CA THR A 118 47.16 6.14 -13.01
C THR A 118 45.81 6.49 -12.40
N GLN A 119 44.77 5.76 -12.79
CA GLN A 119 43.44 5.94 -12.24
C GLN A 119 43.36 5.37 -10.83
N ALA A 120 43.02 6.23 -9.87
CA ALA A 120 42.78 5.79 -8.50
C ALA A 120 41.46 5.01 -8.45
N HIS A 121 41.45 3.90 -7.73
CA HIS A 121 40.24 3.15 -7.48
C HIS A 121 39.28 3.96 -6.59
N VAL A 122 38.01 4.02 -6.98
CA VAL A 122 36.95 4.74 -6.26
C VAL A 122 35.93 3.71 -5.75
N PRO A 123 36.00 3.31 -4.47
CA PRO A 123 35.13 2.27 -3.92
C PRO A 123 33.64 2.59 -4.02
N ASP A 124 33.27 3.88 -3.97
CA ASP A 124 31.89 4.34 -4.02
C ASP A 124 31.16 3.96 -5.33
N LEU A 125 31.90 3.62 -6.39
CA LEU A 125 31.32 3.21 -7.69
C LEU A 125 31.07 1.70 -7.78
N ASP A 126 31.58 0.92 -6.82
CA ASP A 126 31.43 -0.53 -6.80
C ASP A 126 30.09 -0.95 -6.19
N LEU A 127 29.49 -1.99 -6.75
CA LEU A 127 28.23 -2.56 -6.25
C LEU A 127 28.34 -3.04 -4.80
N SER A 128 29.47 -3.68 -4.46
CA SER A 128 29.72 -4.26 -3.15
C SER A 128 29.74 -3.20 -2.04
N PHE A 129 30.20 -1.99 -2.33
CA PHE A 129 30.20 -0.86 -1.39
C PHE A 129 28.77 -0.50 -0.96
N HIS A 130 27.82 -0.59 -1.88
CA HIS A 130 26.40 -0.33 -1.63
C HIS A 130 25.61 -1.56 -1.17
N GLN A 131 26.29 -2.67 -0.82
CA GLN A 131 25.66 -3.93 -0.41
C GLN A 131 24.75 -4.52 -1.51
N LEU A 132 25.07 -4.22 -2.76
CA LEU A 132 24.46 -4.82 -3.95
C LEU A 132 25.37 -5.93 -4.46
N SER A 133 24.77 -7.00 -4.98
CA SER A 133 25.49 -8.16 -5.49
C SER A 133 25.16 -8.42 -6.96
N GLU A 134 25.94 -9.29 -7.61
CA GLU A 134 25.63 -9.70 -8.98
C GLU A 134 24.27 -10.40 -9.11
N ALA A 135 23.77 -11.01 -8.03
CA ALA A 135 22.43 -11.61 -8.01
C ALA A 135 21.30 -10.58 -8.15
N ASP A 136 21.58 -9.30 -7.88
CA ASP A 136 20.61 -8.21 -7.97
C ASP A 136 20.58 -7.57 -9.39
N LEU A 137 21.48 -7.96 -10.29
CA LEU A 137 21.63 -7.33 -11.61
C LEU A 137 20.37 -7.43 -12.48
N ASP A 138 19.65 -8.55 -12.39
CA ASP A 138 18.43 -8.80 -13.15
C ASP A 138 17.16 -8.32 -12.42
N THR A 139 17.30 -7.72 -11.22
CA THR A 139 16.15 -7.16 -10.48
C THR A 139 15.85 -5.72 -10.89
N GLU A 140 14.56 -5.39 -10.99
CA GLU A 140 14.10 -4.09 -11.48
C GLU A 140 13.96 -3.05 -10.37
N PHE A 141 14.68 -1.94 -10.51
CA PHE A 141 14.63 -0.82 -9.59
C PHE A 141 14.06 0.43 -10.26
N GLN A 142 13.51 1.32 -9.44
CA GLN A 142 13.11 2.66 -9.89
C GLN A 142 14.34 3.52 -10.15
N THR A 143 14.35 4.22 -11.28
CA THR A 143 15.46 5.10 -11.69
C THR A 143 15.39 6.47 -11.01
N GLY A 144 14.22 6.87 -10.52
CA GLY A 144 14.02 8.11 -9.77
C GLY A 144 14.30 9.34 -10.63
N SER A 145 15.24 10.19 -10.21
CA SER A 145 15.64 11.38 -10.99
C SER A 145 16.68 11.07 -12.08
N PHE A 146 17.11 9.82 -12.23
CA PHE A 146 18.02 9.42 -13.30
C PHE A 146 17.21 9.09 -14.55
N PHE A 147 17.33 9.94 -15.57
CA PHE A 147 16.53 9.79 -16.78
C PHE A 147 17.13 8.73 -17.71
N LEU A 148 16.45 7.59 -17.80
CA LEU A 148 16.76 6.51 -18.74
C LEU A 148 15.68 6.34 -19.83
N GLY A 149 14.70 7.25 -19.87
CA GLY A 149 13.49 7.11 -20.70
C GLY A 149 12.44 6.14 -20.16
N MET A 150 12.71 5.54 -18.99
CA MET A 150 11.84 4.58 -18.32
C MET A 150 11.93 4.73 -16.79
N ASP A 151 10.79 4.55 -16.11
CA ASP A 151 10.66 4.76 -14.65
C ASP A 151 11.27 3.62 -13.83
N ARG A 152 11.36 2.42 -14.42
CA ARG A 152 11.99 1.24 -13.83
C ARG A 152 12.90 0.57 -14.84
N ALA A 153 14.02 0.05 -14.36
CA ALA A 153 15.03 -0.63 -15.16
C ALA A 153 15.74 -1.71 -14.34
N PRO A 154 16.23 -2.80 -14.95
CA PRO A 154 17.08 -3.75 -14.27
C PRO A 154 18.39 -3.08 -13.83
N LEU A 155 18.93 -3.47 -12.67
CA LEU A 155 20.16 -2.89 -12.13
C LEU A 155 21.33 -2.92 -13.13
N ARG A 156 21.44 -3.99 -13.93
CA ARG A 156 22.44 -4.08 -15.01
C ARG A 156 22.38 -2.90 -15.98
N GLU A 157 21.18 -2.56 -16.46
CA GLU A 157 20.99 -1.47 -17.42
C GLU A 157 21.25 -0.11 -16.75
N ILE A 158 20.87 0.05 -15.48
CA ILE A 158 21.17 1.26 -14.71
C ILE A 158 22.68 1.47 -14.62
N VAL A 159 23.44 0.44 -14.23
CA VAL A 159 24.90 0.51 -14.10
C VAL A 159 25.56 0.79 -15.44
N GLU A 160 25.14 0.09 -16.49
CA GLU A 160 25.66 0.32 -17.85
C GLU A 160 25.43 1.76 -18.31
N ALA A 161 24.23 2.29 -18.09
CA ALA A 161 23.92 3.66 -18.44
C ALA A 161 24.72 4.70 -17.63
N LEU A 162 24.94 4.45 -16.34
CA LEU A 162 25.78 5.29 -15.48
C LEU A 162 27.24 5.29 -15.96
N GLU A 163 27.79 4.12 -16.32
CA GLU A 163 29.13 4.02 -16.89
C GLU A 163 29.24 4.76 -18.23
N GLN A 164 28.25 4.59 -19.11
CA GLN A 164 28.22 5.28 -20.40
C GLN A 164 28.11 6.80 -20.25
N THR A 165 27.36 7.28 -19.25
CA THR A 165 27.10 8.71 -19.04
C THR A 165 28.25 9.42 -18.32
N TYR A 166 28.78 8.84 -17.24
CA TYR A 166 29.71 9.54 -16.35
C TYR A 166 31.16 9.05 -16.43
N CYS A 167 31.42 7.88 -17.02
CA CYS A 167 32.73 7.22 -16.98
C CYS A 167 33.36 6.96 -18.35
N ARG A 168 32.79 7.51 -19.43
CA ARG A 168 33.34 7.36 -20.78
C ARG A 168 34.42 8.43 -21.05
N SER A 169 34.43 9.02 -22.24
CA SER A 169 35.42 10.02 -22.65
C SER A 169 35.15 11.43 -22.11
N ILE A 170 34.09 11.60 -21.30
CA ILE A 170 33.71 12.86 -20.68
C ILE A 170 33.58 12.60 -19.18
N GLY A 171 34.25 13.42 -18.36
CA GLY A 171 34.12 13.42 -16.91
C GLY A 171 33.35 14.66 -16.46
N CYS A 172 32.05 14.51 -16.19
CA CYS A 172 31.21 15.62 -15.73
C CYS A 172 31.33 15.82 -14.22
N GLU A 173 31.61 17.05 -13.79
CA GLU A 173 31.60 17.45 -12.39
C GLU A 173 30.62 18.62 -12.23
N ILE A 174 29.37 18.30 -11.86
CA ILE A 174 28.28 19.28 -11.77
C ILE A 174 27.69 19.38 -10.37
N MET A 175 27.85 18.35 -9.53
CA MET A 175 27.16 18.24 -8.24
C MET A 175 27.65 19.25 -7.17
N HIS A 176 28.63 20.09 -7.49
CA HIS A 176 29.06 21.21 -6.64
C HIS A 176 28.25 22.49 -6.89
N ILE A 177 27.48 22.54 -7.98
CA ILE A 177 26.56 23.63 -8.29
C ILE A 177 25.37 23.55 -7.33
N VAL A 178 24.99 24.69 -6.74
CA VAL A 178 23.92 24.76 -5.72
C VAL A 178 22.56 25.05 -6.36
N ASP A 179 22.55 25.71 -7.51
CA ASP A 179 21.33 25.93 -8.29
C ASP A 179 20.82 24.60 -8.85
N THR A 180 19.52 24.34 -8.73
CA THR A 180 18.88 23.09 -9.15
C THR A 180 18.37 23.16 -10.59
N GLU A 181 18.24 24.36 -11.16
CA GLU A 181 17.83 24.53 -12.56
C GLU A 181 18.98 24.26 -13.55
N GLU A 182 20.23 24.31 -13.08
CA GLU A 182 21.47 23.99 -13.84
C GLU A 182 21.84 22.51 -13.78
#